data_AF-A0A971I248-F1
#
_entry.id   AF-A0A971I248-F1
#
_cell.length_a   1.000
_cell.length_b   1.000
_cell.length_c   1.000
_cell.angle_alpha   90.00
_cell.angle_beta   90.00
_cell.angle_gamma   90.00
#
_symmetry.space_group_name_H-M   'P 1'
#
loop_
_entity.id
_entity.type
_entity.pdbx_description
1 polymer ?
#
loop_
_entity_poly.entity_id
_entity_poly.type
_entity_poly.pdbx_seq_one_letter_code
_entity_poly.pdbx_strand_id
1 'polypeptide(L)'
;MKDSPVQQKTDRNKHKRQLTVLLSLCAALIIVATLEALILANPQAYQFWLMLYPEGNTADYSSIVLSLFLVNIVVPVSLSLYTFFSIKKLGTPPLYRLIWGAIVFLAGVRRLLMFQTESILWYLTLALWAILFLVVINIHRLETVPGT
;
A
#
# COMPACT_ATOMS: atom_id res chain seq x y z
N MET A 1 9.27 -13.35 37.89
CA MET A 1 10.31 -13.44 36.86
C MET A 1 10.53 -12.05 36.30
N LYS A 2 11.77 -11.54 36.37
CA LYS A 2 12.11 -10.14 36.12
C LYS A 2 12.42 -9.99 34.63
N ASP A 3 11.52 -9.39 33.86
CA ASP A 3 11.76 -9.09 32.44
C ASP A 3 13.07 -8.31 32.30
N SER A 4 14.01 -8.90 31.58
CA SER A 4 15.37 -8.41 31.48
C SER A 4 15.38 -7.17 30.55
N PRO A 5 16.09 -6.06 30.89
CA PRO A 5 16.11 -4.84 30.08
C PRO A 5 16.64 -5.05 28.64
N VAL A 6 17.25 -6.20 28.37
CA VAL A 6 17.72 -6.64 27.05
C VAL A 6 16.57 -7.13 26.15
N GLN A 7 15.53 -7.77 26.72
CA GLN A 7 14.35 -8.21 25.96
C GLN A 7 13.51 -7.00 25.52
N GLN A 8 13.27 -6.03 26.40
CA GLN A 8 12.54 -4.80 26.06
C GLN A 8 13.19 -3.95 24.96
N LYS A 9 14.54 -3.93 24.86
CA LYS A 9 15.25 -3.22 23.78
C LYS A 9 15.13 -3.94 22.43
N THR A 10 15.12 -5.27 22.44
CA THR A 10 15.06 -6.09 21.23
C THR A 10 13.69 -5.99 20.56
N ASP A 11 12.61 -6.07 21.34
CA ASP A 11 11.25 -5.93 20.78
C ASP A 11 10.99 -4.51 20.26
N ARG A 12 11.45 -3.48 20.98
CA ARG A 12 11.36 -2.08 20.52
C ARG A 12 12.06 -1.85 19.17
N ASN A 13 13.19 -2.51 18.92
CA ASN A 13 13.92 -2.42 17.65
C ASN A 13 13.23 -3.21 16.53
N LYS A 14 12.64 -4.38 16.82
CA LYS A 14 11.84 -5.14 15.85
C LYS A 14 10.59 -4.38 15.41
N HIS A 15 9.85 -3.79 16.35
CA HIS A 15 8.70 -2.94 16.06
C HIS A 15 9.09 -1.75 15.18
N LYS A 16 10.18 -1.06 15.51
CA LYS A 16 10.70 0.04 14.66
C LYS A 16 11.06 -0.41 13.26
N ARG A 17 11.75 -1.55 13.11
CA ARG A 17 12.17 -2.07 11.81
C ARG A 17 10.98 -2.47 10.93
N GLN A 18 9.97 -3.14 11.49
CA GLN A 18 8.75 -3.48 10.76
C GLN A 18 7.97 -2.25 10.32
N LEU A 19 7.95 -1.22 11.17
CA LEU A 19 7.31 0.04 10.83
C LEU A 19 8.00 0.75 9.67
N THR A 20 9.33 0.78 9.69
CA THR A 20 10.14 1.31 8.58
C THR A 20 9.88 0.51 7.30
N VAL A 21 9.73 -0.81 7.38
CA VAL A 21 9.39 -1.65 6.22
C VAL A 21 8.00 -1.32 5.68
N LEU A 22 6.99 -1.18 6.53
CA LEU A 22 5.63 -0.82 6.11
C LEU A 22 5.59 0.55 5.45
N LEU A 23 6.24 1.55 6.05
CA LEU A 23 6.36 2.89 5.49
C LEU A 23 7.12 2.88 4.15
N SER A 24 8.21 2.11 4.07
CA SER A 24 8.98 1.95 2.83
C SER A 24 8.16 1.29 1.72
N LEU A 25 7.33 0.29 2.04
CA LEU A 25 6.43 -0.34 1.08
C LEU A 25 5.31 0.61 0.63
N CYS A 26 4.75 1.41 1.53
CA CYS A 26 3.79 2.45 1.18
C CYS A 26 4.42 3.49 0.23
N ALA A 27 5.65 3.93 0.53
CA ALA A 27 6.38 4.86 -0.33
C ALA A 27 6.66 4.25 -1.71
N ALA A 28 7.09 2.98 -1.77
CA ALA A 28 7.31 2.28 -3.03
C ALA A 28 6.02 2.16 -3.86
N LEU A 29 4.88 1.85 -3.22
CA LEU A 29 3.57 1.83 -3.89
C LEU A 29 3.20 3.21 -4.48
N ILE A 30 3.46 4.29 -3.75
CA ILE A 30 3.20 5.66 -4.22
C ILE A 30 4.08 5.99 -5.43
N ILE A 31 5.37 5.63 -5.39
CA ILE A 31 6.29 5.83 -6.51
C ILE A 31 5.82 5.07 -7.75
N VAL A 32 5.43 3.81 -7.58
CA VAL A 32 4.93 2.98 -8.69
C VAL A 32 3.61 3.54 -9.25
N ALA A 33 2.69 3.97 -8.39
CA ALA A 33 1.46 4.64 -8.82
C ALA A 33 1.74 5.95 -9.60
N THR A 34 2.78 6.68 -9.21
CA THR A 34 3.22 7.90 -9.90
C THR A 34 3.79 7.58 -11.28
N LEU A 35 4.60 6.52 -11.39
CA LEU A 35 5.14 6.03 -12.66
C LEU A 35 4.03 5.59 -13.61
N GLU A 36 3.03 4.84 -13.13
CA GLU A 36 1.87 4.47 -13.94
C GLU A 36 1.09 5.68 -14.44
N ALA A 37 0.84 6.66 -13.57
CA ALA A 37 0.17 7.90 -13.95
C ALA A 37 0.97 8.68 -15.01
N LEU A 38 2.31 8.67 -14.92
CA LEU A 38 3.18 9.31 -15.90
C LEU A 38 3.12 8.61 -17.27
N ILE A 39 3.06 7.27 -17.27
CA ILE A 39 2.92 6.47 -18.50
C ILE A 39 1.55 6.75 -19.14
N LEU A 40 0.50 6.83 -18.35
CA LEU A 40 -0.84 7.21 -18.81
C LEU A 40 -0.90 8.67 -19.30
N ALA A 41 -0.10 9.57 -18.74
CA ALA A 41 -0.03 10.96 -19.20
C ALA A 41 0.71 11.13 -20.56
N ASN A 42 1.28 10.07 -21.13
CA ASN A 42 1.98 10.13 -22.41
C ASN A 42 1.01 10.39 -23.58
N PRO A 43 1.36 11.24 -24.57
CA PRO A 43 0.54 11.48 -25.76
C PRO A 43 0.11 10.21 -26.51
N GLN A 44 0.89 9.13 -26.47
CA GLN A 44 0.50 7.85 -27.07
C GLN A 44 -0.73 7.24 -26.37
N ALA A 45 -0.78 7.28 -25.05
CA ALA A 45 -1.90 6.78 -24.27
C ALA A 45 -3.16 7.66 -24.45
N TYR A 46 -2.98 8.97 -24.62
CA TYR A 46 -4.06 9.89 -24.96
C TYR A 46 -4.68 9.58 -26.34
N GLN A 47 -3.86 9.27 -27.35
CA GLN A 47 -4.35 8.88 -28.68
C GLN A 47 -5.18 7.60 -28.64
N PHE A 48 -4.75 6.60 -27.86
CA PHE A 48 -5.54 5.38 -27.63
C PHE A 48 -6.87 5.67 -26.94
N TRP A 49 -6.89 6.61 -25.98
CA TRP A 49 -8.12 7.00 -25.30
C TRP A 49 -9.10 7.72 -26.24
N LEU A 50 -8.61 8.61 -27.11
CA LEU A 50 -9.40 9.26 -28.16
C LEU A 50 -10.02 8.27 -29.16
N MET A 51 -9.37 7.13 -29.44
CA MET A 51 -9.98 6.09 -30.28
C MET A 51 -11.22 5.46 -29.63
N LEU A 52 -11.27 5.42 -28.30
CA LEU A 52 -12.40 4.88 -27.53
C LEU A 52 -13.44 5.95 -27.19
N TYR A 53 -13.00 7.21 -27.00
CA TYR A 53 -13.83 8.37 -26.69
C TYR A 53 -13.51 9.52 -27.66
N PRO A 54 -14.02 9.46 -28.90
CA PRO A 54 -13.69 10.43 -29.94
C PRO A 54 -14.17 11.87 -29.66
N GLU A 55 -15.19 12.02 -28.80
CA GLU A 55 -15.72 13.31 -28.34
C GLU A 55 -14.93 13.89 -27.14
N GLY A 56 -13.94 13.16 -26.62
CA GLY A 56 -13.26 13.49 -25.37
C GLY A 56 -12.21 14.59 -25.53
N ASN A 57 -12.08 15.46 -24.51
CA ASN A 57 -11.07 16.52 -24.48
C ASN A 57 -9.86 16.13 -23.61
N THR A 58 -8.72 16.80 -23.83
CA THR A 58 -7.49 16.68 -23.03
C THR A 58 -7.72 16.93 -21.53
N ALA A 59 -8.60 17.87 -21.19
CA ALA A 59 -8.98 18.18 -19.81
C ALA A 59 -9.70 17.00 -19.13
N ASP A 60 -10.55 16.28 -19.85
CA ASP A 60 -11.29 15.13 -19.32
C ASP A 60 -10.35 13.95 -19.06
N TYR A 61 -9.45 13.69 -20.01
CA TYR A 61 -8.44 12.65 -19.87
C TYR A 61 -7.52 12.87 -18.67
N SER A 62 -6.96 14.08 -18.55
CA SER A 62 -6.08 14.42 -17.42
C SER A 62 -6.80 14.31 -16.07
N SER A 63 -8.08 14.69 -16.00
CA SER A 63 -8.91 14.54 -14.80
C SER A 63 -9.13 13.07 -14.42
N ILE A 64 -9.34 12.19 -15.41
CA ILE A 64 -9.46 10.74 -15.19
C ILE A 64 -8.15 10.15 -14.68
N VAL A 65 -7.02 10.47 -15.32
CA VAL A 65 -5.69 10.00 -14.92
C VAL A 65 -5.37 10.45 -13.49
N LEU A 66 -5.65 11.71 -13.16
CA LEU A 66 -5.47 12.25 -11.81
C LEU A 66 -6.36 11.54 -10.78
N SER A 67 -7.63 11.30 -11.12
CA SER A 67 -8.58 10.60 -10.24
C SER A 67 -8.12 9.16 -9.97
N LEU A 68 -7.67 8.44 -11.00
CA LEU A 68 -7.11 7.09 -10.86
C LEU A 68 -5.87 7.10 -9.96
N PHE A 69 -4.98 8.06 -10.15
CA PHE A 69 -3.80 8.23 -9.31
C PHE A 69 -4.19 8.43 -7.83
N LEU A 70 -5.10 9.37 -7.55
CA LEU A 70 -5.56 9.65 -6.18
C LEU A 70 -6.16 8.42 -5.50
N VAL A 71 -7.02 7.69 -6.21
CA VAL A 71 -7.63 6.45 -5.70
C VAL A 71 -6.58 5.37 -5.41
N ASN A 72 -5.55 5.25 -6.26
CA ASN A 72 -4.49 4.26 -6.08
C ASN A 72 -3.58 4.58 -4.88
N ILE A 73 -3.32 5.85 -4.59
CA ILE A 73 -2.46 6.25 -3.45
C ILE A 73 -3.22 6.39 -2.13
N VAL A 74 -4.55 6.49 -2.14
CA VAL A 74 -5.32 6.81 -0.92
C VAL A 74 -5.12 5.75 0.18
N VAL A 75 -5.02 4.49 -0.20
CA VAL A 75 -4.84 3.37 0.73
C VAL A 75 -3.43 3.37 1.35
N PRO A 76 -2.32 3.37 0.60
CA PRO A 76 -0.98 3.43 1.20
C PRO A 76 -0.75 4.74 1.99
N VAL A 77 -1.29 5.87 1.53
CA VAL A 77 -1.21 7.14 2.28
C VAL A 77 -1.96 7.03 3.61
N SER A 78 -3.21 6.59 3.58
CA SER A 78 -4.04 6.49 4.79
C SER A 78 -3.49 5.45 5.78
N LEU A 79 -2.96 4.33 5.27
CA LEU A 79 -2.28 3.31 6.08
C LEU A 79 -1.02 3.89 6.75
N SER A 80 -0.20 4.64 6.00
CA SER A 80 1.01 5.27 6.54
C SER A 80 0.70 6.32 7.62
N LEU A 81 -0.30 7.18 7.38
CA LEU A 81 -0.74 8.18 8.34
C LEU A 81 -1.29 7.53 9.60
N TYR A 82 -2.18 6.56 9.45
CA TYR A 82 -2.78 5.86 10.57
C TYR A 82 -1.73 5.12 11.39
N THR A 83 -0.80 4.43 10.73
CA THR A 83 0.33 3.76 11.40
C THR A 83 1.16 4.76 12.21
N PHE A 84 1.50 5.91 11.62
CA PHE A 84 2.26 6.96 12.29
C PHE A 84 1.55 7.52 13.53
N PHE A 85 0.23 7.74 13.45
CA PHE A 85 -0.57 8.21 14.58
C PHE A 85 -0.78 7.14 15.66
N SER A 86 -0.99 5.87 15.27
CA SER A 86 -1.25 4.78 16.22
C SER A 86 -0.07 4.58 17.17
N ILE A 87 1.17 4.65 16.67
CA ILE A 87 2.39 4.53 17.50
C ILE A 87 2.43 5.58 18.61
N LYS A 88 1.93 6.79 18.32
CA LYS A 88 2.03 7.92 19.27
C LYS A 88 0.97 7.84 20.37
N LYS A 89 -0.13 7.10 20.16
CA LYS A 89 -1.34 7.27 20.98
C LYS A 89 -1.88 5.99 21.62
N LEU A 90 -1.87 4.83 20.95
CA LEU A 90 -2.48 3.59 21.47
C LEU A 90 -1.80 2.37 20.85
N GLY A 91 -1.28 1.46 21.69
CA GLY A 91 -0.78 0.16 21.25
C GLY A 91 -1.76 -0.53 20.30
N THR A 92 -1.24 -1.13 19.23
CA THR A 92 -1.99 -1.59 18.04
C THR A 92 -3.16 -2.52 18.42
N PRO A 93 -4.42 -2.04 18.40
CA PRO A 93 -5.55 -2.88 18.77
C PRO A 93 -5.78 -3.96 17.69
N PRO A 94 -6.22 -5.18 18.05
CA PRO A 94 -6.43 -6.26 17.08
C PRO A 94 -7.44 -5.92 15.96
N LEU A 95 -8.31 -4.94 16.22
CA LEU A 95 -9.25 -4.37 15.25
C LEU A 95 -8.53 -3.67 14.07
N TYR A 96 -7.39 -3.01 14.33
CA TYR A 96 -6.57 -2.34 13.32
C TYR A 96 -6.16 -3.31 12.21
N ARG A 97 -5.69 -4.49 12.60
CA ARG A 97 -5.23 -5.54 11.68
C ARG A 97 -6.35 -6.04 10.77
N LEU A 98 -7.55 -6.23 11.33
CA LEU A 98 -8.67 -6.80 10.59
C LEU A 98 -9.17 -5.79 9.55
N ILE A 99 -9.30 -4.51 9.93
CA ILE A 99 -9.74 -3.44 9.04
C ILE A 99 -8.70 -3.18 7.94
N TRP A 100 -7.44 -2.94 8.31
CA TRP A 100 -6.41 -2.61 7.32
C TRP A 100 -5.99 -3.81 6.48
N GLY A 101 -5.96 -5.01 7.05
CA GLY A 101 -5.75 -6.24 6.29
C GLY A 101 -6.83 -6.43 5.24
N ALA A 102 -8.11 -6.24 5.59
CA ALA A 102 -9.23 -6.33 4.65
C ALA A 102 -9.16 -5.25 3.56
N ILE A 103 -8.84 -4.00 3.91
CA ILE A 103 -8.69 -2.90 2.94
C ILE A 103 -7.56 -3.20 1.94
N VAL A 104 -6.39 -3.62 2.45
CA VAL A 104 -5.24 -3.96 1.63
C VAL A 104 -5.53 -5.16 0.74
N PHE A 105 -6.20 -6.19 1.27
CA PHE A 105 -6.62 -7.35 0.51
C PHE A 105 -7.59 -6.97 -0.61
N LEU A 106 -8.62 -6.19 -0.30
CA LEU A 106 -9.61 -5.73 -1.27
C LEU A 106 -8.96 -4.88 -2.37
N ALA A 107 -8.02 -4.01 -2.00
CA ALA A 107 -7.25 -3.20 -2.95
C ALA A 107 -6.37 -4.06 -3.87
N GLY A 108 -5.68 -5.06 -3.31
CA GLY A 108 -4.90 -6.04 -4.08
C GLY A 108 -5.77 -6.88 -5.02
N VAL A 109 -6.91 -7.37 -4.53
CA VAL A 109 -7.89 -8.13 -5.33
C VAL A 109 -8.46 -7.26 -6.44
N ARG A 110 -8.87 -6.02 -6.17
CA ARG A 110 -9.31 -5.07 -7.20
C ARG A 110 -8.24 -4.89 -8.28
N ARG A 111 -6.96 -4.80 -7.89
CA ARG A 111 -5.86 -4.69 -8.85
C ARG A 111 -5.68 -5.95 -9.68
N LEU A 112 -5.87 -7.11 -9.07
CA LEU A 112 -5.84 -8.42 -9.74
C LEU A 112 -6.98 -8.54 -10.77
N LEU A 113 -8.21 -8.12 -10.42
CA LEU A 113 -9.35 -8.10 -11.32
C LEU A 113 -9.22 -7.11 -12.49
N MET A 114 -8.28 -6.16 -12.43
CA MET A 114 -8.04 -5.21 -13.51
C MET A 114 -7.35 -5.86 -14.72
N PHE A 115 -6.87 -7.11 -14.60
CA PHE A 115 -6.30 -7.96 -15.66
C PHE A 115 -5.42 -7.23 -16.70
N GLN A 116 -4.57 -6.30 -16.26
CA GLN A 116 -3.61 -5.61 -17.13
C GLN A 116 -2.31 -6.42 -17.24
N THR A 117 -2.40 -7.63 -17.79
CA THR A 117 -1.28 -8.58 -17.88
C THR A 117 -0.17 -8.14 -18.83
N GLU A 118 -0.39 -7.11 -19.64
CA GLU A 118 0.56 -6.61 -20.63
C GLU A 118 1.68 -5.72 -20.05
N SER A 119 1.53 -5.25 -18.81
CA SER A 119 2.48 -4.31 -18.19
C SER A 119 3.31 -4.96 -17.09
N ILE A 120 4.64 -4.86 -17.20
CA ILE A 120 5.58 -5.31 -16.15
C ILE A 120 5.34 -4.57 -14.81
N LEU A 121 4.91 -3.31 -14.86
CA LEU A 121 4.53 -2.51 -13.69
C LEU A 121 3.34 -3.09 -12.95
N TRP A 122 2.42 -3.77 -13.64
CA TRP A 122 1.25 -4.39 -13.00
C TRP A 122 1.69 -5.54 -12.08
N TYR A 123 2.60 -6.41 -12.54
CA TYR A 123 3.17 -7.49 -11.73
C TYR A 123 3.95 -6.94 -10.52
N LEU A 124 4.76 -5.90 -10.73
CA LEU A 124 5.50 -5.26 -9.64
C LEU A 124 4.55 -4.69 -8.59
N THR A 125 3.52 -3.94 -9.02
CA THR A 125 2.50 -3.37 -8.14
C THR A 125 1.78 -4.45 -7.36
N LEU A 126 1.39 -5.54 -8.01
CA LEU A 126 0.69 -6.67 -7.38
C LEU A 126 1.58 -7.38 -6.35
N ALA A 127 2.86 -7.56 -6.66
CA ALA A 127 3.84 -8.10 -5.70
C ALA A 127 3.99 -7.17 -4.47
N LEU A 128 4.08 -5.85 -4.67
CA LEU A 128 4.13 -4.87 -3.58
C LEU A 128 2.87 -4.92 -2.71
N TRP A 129 1.67 -5.04 -3.31
CA TRP A 129 0.41 -5.22 -2.58
C TRP A 129 0.40 -6.52 -1.76
N ALA A 130 0.87 -7.63 -2.34
CA ALA A 130 0.94 -8.92 -1.65
C ALA A 130 1.94 -8.88 -0.48
N ILE A 131 3.12 -8.28 -0.67
CA ILE A 131 4.12 -8.10 0.39
C ILE A 131 3.56 -7.21 1.50
N LEU A 132 2.90 -6.10 1.16
CA LEU A 132 2.31 -5.19 2.14
C LEU A 132 1.20 -5.88 2.94
N PHE A 133 0.37 -6.70 2.29
CA PHE A 133 -0.62 -7.54 2.96
C PHE A 133 0.02 -8.53 3.94
N LEU A 134 1.07 -9.23 3.52
CA LEU A 134 1.81 -10.14 4.39
C LEU A 134 2.42 -9.40 5.57
N VAL A 135 2.97 -8.20 5.39
CA VAL A 135 3.52 -7.40 6.49
C VAL A 135 2.43 -6.98 7.48
N VAL A 136 1.25 -6.59 7.00
CA VAL A 136 0.11 -6.20 7.85
C VAL A 136 -0.43 -7.40 8.65
N ILE A 137 -0.51 -8.60 8.05
CA ILE A 137 -0.97 -9.81 8.74
C ILE A 137 0.10 -10.41 9.67
N ASN A 138 1.35 -10.46 9.21
CA ASN A 138 2.47 -11.09 9.93
C ASN A 138 2.96 -10.26 11.13
N ILE A 139 2.36 -9.09 11.39
CA ILE A 139 2.57 -8.33 12.63
C ILE A 139 2.32 -9.21 13.88
N HIS A 140 1.56 -10.29 13.76
CA HIS A 140 1.19 -11.18 14.86
C HIS A 140 2.27 -12.21 15.29
N ARG A 141 3.24 -12.59 14.44
CA ARG A 141 4.16 -13.70 14.77
C ARG A 141 5.29 -13.32 15.74
N LEU A 142 5.21 -12.13 16.36
CA LEU A 142 6.21 -11.63 17.31
C LEU A 142 5.62 -11.29 18.68
N GLU A 143 4.28 -11.24 18.85
CA GLU A 143 3.64 -11.06 20.17
C GLU A 143 3.33 -12.40 20.85
N THR A 144 3.29 -13.52 20.12
CA THR A 144 2.97 -14.86 20.66
C THR A 144 4.20 -15.69 21.05
N VAL A 145 5.28 -15.05 21.52
CA VAL A 145 6.23 -15.73 22.42
C VAL A 145 6.54 -14.83 23.61
N PRO A 146 5.67 -14.83 24.62
CA PRO A 146 6.12 -15.11 25.97
C PRO A 146 5.51 -16.44 26.39
N GLY A 147 6.37 -17.32 26.91
CA GLY A 147 6.05 -18.73 27.16
C GLY A 147 4.74 -18.96 27.91
N THR A 148 4.02 -19.96 27.42
CA THR A 148 3.41 -20.96 28.29
C THR A 148 4.17 -22.25 28.09
#